data_AF-A0A1Y0LQE6-F1
#
_entry.id   AF-A0A1Y0LQE6-F1
#
_cell.length_a   1.000
_cell.length_b   1.000
_cell.length_c   1.000
_cell.angle_alpha   90.00
_cell.angle_beta   90.00
_cell.angle_gamma   90.00
#
_symmetry.space_group_name_H-M   'P 1'
#
loop_
_entity.id
_entity.type
_entity.pdbx_description
1 polymer ?
#
loop_
_entity_poly.entity_id
_entity_poly.type
_entity_poly.pdbx_seq_one_letter_code
_entity_poly.pdbx_strand_id
1 'polypeptide(L)'
;MSTISHIKNPLTIIAVFAGSVEVSATTVLPFIHIEHLQSRFLWFLISFPSLLVMLFFITLNFNNKVLYSPSDYQSDKGFMDANIKGNSVMLPTYWFSV
;
A
#
# COMPACT_ATOMS: atom_id res chain seq x y z
N MET A 1 -11.37 -16.72 -14.23
CA MET A 1 -11.07 -15.28 -14.28
C MET A 1 -10.35 -14.92 -12.99
N SER A 2 -9.01 -14.93 -12.95
CA SER A 2 -8.29 -14.56 -11.71
C SER A 2 -8.35 -13.04 -11.56
N THR A 3 -9.16 -12.56 -10.62
CA THR A 3 -9.17 -11.16 -10.24
C THR A 3 -7.78 -10.80 -9.72
N ILE A 4 -7.01 -10.06 -10.50
CA ILE A 4 -5.71 -9.51 -10.07
C ILE A 4 -6.01 -8.71 -8.80
N SER A 5 -5.56 -9.23 -7.65
CA SER A 5 -5.73 -8.57 -6.36
C SER A 5 -4.97 -7.26 -6.41
N HIS A 6 -5.70 -6.15 -6.46
CA HIS A 6 -5.14 -4.83 -6.38
C HIS A 6 -4.34 -4.75 -5.08
N ILE A 7 -3.01 -4.69 -5.18
CA ILE A 7 -2.10 -4.69 -4.02
C ILE A 7 -2.29 -3.34 -3.32
N LYS A 8 -3.13 -3.30 -2.27
CA LYS A 8 -3.41 -2.09 -1.45
C LYS A 8 -2.73 -2.13 -0.07
N ASN A 9 -2.07 -3.23 0.30
CA ASN A 9 -1.54 -3.43 1.65
C ASN A 9 0.00 -3.30 1.66
N PRO A 10 0.57 -2.37 2.47
CA PRO A 10 2.01 -2.25 2.70
C PRO A 10 2.69 -3.58 3.06
N LEU A 11 2.00 -4.47 3.77
CA LEU A 11 2.49 -5.80 4.13
C LEU A 11 2.79 -6.67 2.90
N THR A 12 1.96 -6.59 1.86
CA THR A 12 2.14 -7.36 0.62
C THR A 12 3.35 -6.86 -0.17
N ILE A 13 3.58 -5.54 -0.16
CA ILE A 13 4.75 -4.93 -0.80
C ILE A 13 6.04 -5.44 -0.14
N ILE A 14 6.07 -5.46 1.19
CA ILE A 14 7.21 -6.00 1.95
C ILE A 14 7.41 -7.49 1.64
N ALA A 15 6.35 -8.28 1.55
CA ALA A 15 6.44 -9.70 1.23
C ALA A 15 7.03 -9.97 -0.17
N VAL A 16 6.65 -9.19 -1.18
CA VAL A 16 7.21 -9.31 -2.54
C VAL A 16 8.70 -8.99 -2.56
N PHE A 17 9.13 -7.93 -1.86
CA PHE A 17 10.55 -7.58 -1.77
C PHE A 17 11.36 -8.61 -0.99
N ALA A 18 10.84 -9.11 0.14
CA ALA A 18 11.50 -10.15 0.93
C ALA A 18 11.73 -11.43 0.10
N GLY A 19 10.69 -11.91 -0.60
CA GLY A 19 10.82 -13.07 -1.48
C GLY A 19 11.79 -12.84 -2.65
N SER A 20 11.76 -11.65 -3.25
CA SER A 20 12.69 -11.30 -4.34
C SER A 20 14.15 -11.28 -3.87
N VAL A 21 14.40 -10.74 -2.67
CA VAL A 21 15.72 -10.71 -2.03
C VAL A 21 16.20 -12.13 -1.71
N GLU A 22 15.33 -12.97 -1.15
CA GLU A 22 15.67 -14.35 -0.79
C GLU A 22 16.05 -15.20 -2.01
N VAL A 23 15.24 -15.14 -3.07
CA VAL A 23 15.53 -15.84 -4.34
C VAL A 23 16.84 -15.34 -4.95
N SER A 24 17.06 -14.02 -4.97
CA SER A 24 18.28 -13.42 -5.52
C SER A 24 19.52 -13.80 -4.72
N ALA A 25 19.47 -13.76 -3.39
CA ALA A 25 20.57 -14.17 -2.52
C ALA A 25 20.90 -15.65 -2.71
N THR A 26 19.88 -16.52 -2.69
CA THR A 26 20.06 -17.98 -2.83
C THR A 26 20.64 -18.34 -4.19
N THR A 27 20.21 -17.64 -5.24
CA THR A 27 20.72 -17.90 -6.60
C THR A 27 22.14 -17.39 -6.77
N VAL A 28 22.47 -16.19 -6.28
CA VAL A 28 23.73 -15.52 -6.64
C VAL A 28 24.88 -15.83 -5.68
N LEU A 29 24.62 -16.01 -4.38
CA LEU A 29 25.66 -16.29 -3.38
C LEU A 29 26.57 -17.48 -3.72
N PRO A 30 26.09 -18.64 -4.22
CA PRO A 30 26.97 -19.77 -4.52
C PRO A 30 27.94 -19.51 -5.69
N PHE A 31 27.67 -18.51 -6.54
CA PHE A 31 28.50 -18.18 -7.70
C PHE A 31 29.57 -17.11 -7.41
N ILE A 32 29.58 -16.51 -6.21
CA ILE A 32 30.56 -15.50 -5.84
C ILE A 32 31.59 -16.11 -4.89
N HIS A 33 32.81 -16.31 -5.37
CA HIS A 33 33.94 -16.81 -4.56
C HIS A 33 34.83 -15.70 -3.99
N ILE A 34 34.53 -14.44 -4.32
CA ILE A 34 35.32 -13.27 -3.93
C ILE A 34 34.55 -12.52 -2.83
N GLU A 35 35.05 -12.60 -1.60
CA GLU A 35 34.52 -11.94 -0.38
C GLU A 35 34.09 -10.49 -0.60
N HIS A 36 34.95 -9.68 -1.23
CA HIS A 36 34.65 -8.27 -1.48
C HIS A 36 33.46 -8.10 -2.43
N LEU A 37 33.33 -8.94 -3.45
CA LEU A 37 32.27 -8.85 -4.44
C LEU A 37 30.93 -9.29 -3.82
N GLN A 38 30.97 -10.31 -2.95
CA GLN A 38 29.80 -10.79 -2.20
C GLN A 38 29.26 -9.71 -1.25
N SER A 39 30.13 -9.03 -0.51
CA SER A 39 29.74 -7.93 0.38
C SER A 39 29.10 -6.76 -0.39
N ARG A 40 29.68 -6.38 -1.55
CA ARG A 40 29.09 -5.35 -2.43
C ARG A 40 27.71 -5.74 -2.95
N PHE A 41 27.55 -7.01 -3.35
CA PHE A 41 26.28 -7.54 -3.83
C PHE A 41 25.20 -7.51 -2.75
N LEU A 42 25.51 -7.92 -1.51
CA LEU A 42 24.56 -7.87 -0.39
C LEU A 42 24.12 -6.43 -0.08
N TRP A 43 25.05 -5.48 -0.10
CA TRP A 43 24.75 -4.07 0.12
C TRP A 43 23.79 -3.51 -0.94
N PHE A 44 23.98 -3.91 -2.21
CA PHE A 44 23.06 -3.59 -3.30
C PHE A 44 21.69 -4.21 -3.09
N LEU A 45 21.64 -5.49 -2.70
CA LEU A 45 20.41 -6.27 -2.56
C LEU A 45 19.47 -5.70 -1.47
N ILE A 46 20.03 -5.14 -0.41
CA ILE A 46 19.27 -4.46 0.65
C ILE A 46 18.94 -3.01 0.26
N SER A 47 19.91 -2.28 -0.29
CA SER A 47 19.74 -0.85 -0.59
C SER A 47 18.76 -0.59 -1.72
N PHE A 48 18.78 -1.40 -2.78
CA PHE A 48 17.92 -1.22 -3.94
C PHE A 48 16.41 -1.19 -3.61
N PRO A 49 15.84 -2.23 -2.96
CA PRO A 49 14.42 -2.21 -2.60
C PRO A 49 14.10 -1.14 -1.54
N SER A 50 15.01 -0.89 -0.59
CA SER A 50 14.85 0.18 0.40
C SER A 50 14.77 1.57 -0.26
N LEU A 51 15.63 1.81 -1.26
CA LEU A 51 15.68 3.06 -2.00
C LEU A 51 14.44 3.24 -2.88
N LEU A 52 13.91 2.17 -3.48
CA LEU A 52 12.63 2.23 -4.19
C LEU A 52 11.46 2.58 -3.26
N VAL A 53 11.42 2.03 -2.04
CA VAL A 53 10.41 2.39 -1.03
C VAL A 53 10.58 3.85 -0.61
N MET A 54 11.80 4.29 -0.34
CA MET A 54 12.09 5.68 0.03
C MET A 54 11.69 6.65 -1.09
N LEU A 55 12.06 6.36 -2.34
CA LEU A 55 11.67 7.13 -3.51
C LEU A 55 10.15 7.16 -3.69
N PHE A 56 9.47 6.04 -3.46
CA PHE A 56 8.00 5.97 -3.50
C PHE A 56 7.37 6.95 -2.50
N PHE A 57 7.87 6.99 -1.26
CA PHE A 57 7.39 7.96 -0.27
C PHE A 57 7.78 9.40 -0.61
N ILE A 58 8.97 9.64 -1.14
CA ILE A 58 9.39 10.97 -1.60
C ILE A 58 8.46 11.44 -2.74
N THR A 59 8.20 10.60 -3.73
CA THR A 59 7.27 10.90 -4.83
C THR A 59 5.85 11.20 -4.32
N LEU A 60 5.36 10.44 -3.33
CA LEU A 60 4.09 10.74 -2.67
C LEU A 60 4.10 12.07 -1.91
N ASN A 61 5.20 12.40 -1.24
CA ASN A 61 5.33 13.65 -0.47
C ASN A 61 5.32 14.90 -1.37
N PHE A 62 5.85 14.81 -2.59
CA PHE A 62 5.88 15.93 -3.54
C PHE A 62 4.68 15.99 -4.48
N ASN A 63 3.98 14.89 -4.73
CA ASN A 63 2.80 14.90 -5.61
C ASN A 63 1.81 13.76 -5.27
N ASN A 64 1.13 13.90 -4.14
CA ASN A 64 0.08 13.01 -3.62
C ASN A 64 -1.15 12.84 -4.56
N LYS A 65 -1.29 13.68 -5.59
CA LYS A 65 -2.40 13.64 -6.57
C LYS A 65 -2.19 12.64 -7.72
N VAL A 66 -0.99 12.07 -7.89
CA VAL A 66 -0.62 11.27 -9.08
C VAL A 66 -0.83 9.77 -8.87
N LEU A 67 -0.96 9.31 -7.62
CA LEU A 67 -1.02 7.87 -7.29
C LEU A 67 -2.35 7.37 -6.72
N TYR A 68 -3.32 8.26 -6.51
CA TYR A 68 -4.71 7.87 -6.32
C TYR A 68 -5.47 8.26 -7.57
N SER A 69 -6.01 7.27 -8.29
CA SER A 69 -6.92 7.60 -9.38
C SER A 69 -8.11 8.39 -8.82
N PRO A 70 -8.72 9.32 -9.57
CA PRO A 70 -9.93 10.03 -9.14
C PRO A 70 -11.09 9.09 -8.75
N SER A 71 -10.99 7.79 -9.03
CA SER A 71 -11.92 6.76 -8.59
C SER A 71 -11.75 6.32 -7.12
N ASP A 72 -10.56 6.44 -6.51
CA ASP A 72 -10.36 6.06 -5.09
C ASP A 72 -10.95 7.10 -4.12
N TYR A 73 -11.23 8.32 -4.58
CA TYR A 73 -11.87 9.38 -3.78
C TYR A 73 -13.41 9.30 -3.75
N GLN A 74 -14.04 8.49 -4.63
CA GLN A 74 -15.50 8.53 -4.84
C GLN A 74 -16.31 7.57 -3.97
N SER A 75 -15.68 6.74 -3.13
CA SER A 75 -16.38 5.71 -2.37
C SER A 75 -16.58 6.02 -0.89
N ASP A 76 -16.64 7.29 -0.49
CA ASP A 76 -17.17 7.64 0.84
C ASP A 76 -18.71 7.68 0.87
N LYS A 77 -19.32 6.66 0.27
CA LYS A 77 -20.78 6.43 0.33
C LYS A 77 -21.24 6.24 1.78
N GLY A 78 -20.35 5.75 2.65
CA GLY A 78 -20.59 5.63 4.09
C GLY A 78 -20.81 6.97 4.79
N PHE A 79 -20.14 8.04 4.34
CA PHE A 79 -20.31 9.37 4.94
C PHE A 79 -21.62 10.03 4.49
N MET A 80 -22.01 9.81 3.24
CA MET A 80 -23.30 10.25 2.72
C MET A 80 -24.46 9.49 3.40
N ASP A 81 -24.37 8.16 3.54
CA ASP A 81 -25.40 7.35 4.20
C ASP A 81 -25.53 7.62 5.71
N ALA A 82 -24.42 7.90 6.40
CA ALA A 82 -24.46 8.26 7.82
C ALA A 82 -25.16 9.62 8.05
N ASN A 83 -24.94 10.59 7.15
CA ASN A 83 -25.56 11.91 7.23
C ASN A 83 -27.06 11.87 6.86
N ILE A 84 -27.44 11.03 5.89
CA ILE A 84 -28.85 10.82 5.50
C ILE A 84 -29.62 10.08 6.61
N LYS A 85 -29.02 9.04 7.23
CA LYS A 85 -29.65 8.31 8.34
C LYS A 85 -29.84 9.20 9.57
N GLY A 86 -28.87 10.07 9.90
CA GLY A 86 -28.98 11.02 11.02
C GLY A 86 -30.13 12.02 10.89
N ASN A 87 -30.48 12.44 9.68
CA ASN A 87 -31.58 13.39 9.42
C ASN A 87 -32.96 12.71 9.27
N SER A 88 -32.99 11.39 9.05
CA SER A 88 -34.23 10.60 8.91
C SER A 88 -34.73 9.95 10.21
N VAL A 89 -33.94 9.98 11.29
CA VAL A 89 -34.43 9.68 12.65
C VAL A 89 -35.17 10.93 13.15
N MET A 90 -36.31 11.17 12.50
CA MET A 90 -37.27 12.19 12.84
C MET A 90 -37.83 11.94 14.23
N LEU A 91 -37.94 13.05 14.96
CA LEU A 91 -38.48 13.18 16.29
C LEU A 91 -39.77 12.37 16.48
N PRO A 92 -39.96 11.75 17.65
CA PRO A 92 -41.18 11.03 17.98
C PRO A 92 -42.39 11.94 17.80
N THR A 93 -43.19 11.71 16.75
CA THR A 93 -44.35 12.53 16.37
C THR A 93 -45.58 12.30 17.27
N TYR A 94 -45.38 11.88 18.52
CA TYR A 94 -46.43 11.48 19.46
C TYR A 94 -46.52 12.36 20.74
N TRP A 95 -45.95 13.57 20.73
CA TRP A 95 -45.95 14.48 21.89
C TRP A 95 -46.99 15.61 21.86
N PHE A 96 -47.83 15.73 20.81
CA PHE A 96 -48.82 16.81 20.67
C PHE A 96 -50.27 16.31 20.48
N SER A 97 -50.65 15.25 21.19
CA SER A 97 -52.05 14.80 21.21
C SER A 97 -52.57 14.57 22.62
N VAL A 98 -52.52 15.62 23.46
CA VAL A 98 -53.45 15.88 24.58
C VAL A 98 -53.57 17.39 24.74
#